data_AF-A0AAP0BCI5-F1
#
_entry.id   AF-A0AAP0BCI5-F1
#
_cell.length_a   1.000
_cell.length_b   1.000
_cell.length_c   1.000
_cell.angle_alpha   90.00
_cell.angle_beta   90.00
_cell.angle_gamma   90.00
#
_symmetry.space_group_name_H-M   'P 1'
#
loop_
_entity.id
_entity.type
_entity.pdbx_description
1 polymer ?
#
loop_
_entity_poly.entity_id
_entity_poly.type
_entity_poly.pdbx_seq_one_letter_code
_entity_poly.pdbx_strand_id
1 'polypeptide(L)'
;MESVGSSSSPRPHDEYPSACDDPGHVTIINPRVSRALHDGRLLLLHRSGAHTFHVLGATSNVYAVTISAAPSCSCPDPTTPCKHILFVLLRVLRLPLTHPALRRRFLHPRLLSRLLQTPASPASFAGCRARRRFRQLFLAAAADTGRGPCPVCLEEMAGEDGMLTCGACGNSLHRECWARWKGSCRGRRAPASCVMCRARWRERRETNRGERYVNLAAYVGGEEPEVEPGGGAGDRSSSCASPAPG
;
A
#
# COMPACT_ATOMS: atom_id res chain seq x y z
N MET A 1 -61.95 -49.50 -18.69
CA MET A 1 -60.99 -48.82 -17.79
C MET A 1 -60.16 -49.95 -17.24
N GLU A 2 -58.92 -50.20 -17.60
CA GLU A 2 -57.79 -49.29 -17.80
C GLU A 2 -56.63 -50.01 -18.52
N SER A 3 -56.10 -49.34 -19.54
CA SER A 3 -54.72 -49.20 -20.00
C SER A 3 -53.72 -50.38 -20.01
N VAL A 4 -53.35 -50.77 -21.24
CA VAL A 4 -52.10 -51.47 -21.59
C VAL A 4 -50.89 -50.53 -21.47
N GLY A 5 -49.88 -50.89 -20.69
CA GLY A 5 -48.62 -50.17 -20.57
C GLY A 5 -47.50 -50.91 -21.32
N SER A 6 -47.23 -50.49 -22.55
CA SER A 6 -46.12 -51.00 -23.37
C SER A 6 -44.77 -50.48 -22.84
N SER A 7 -43.89 -51.40 -22.47
CA SER A 7 -42.48 -51.18 -22.21
C SER A 7 -41.71 -51.05 -23.53
N SER A 8 -41.09 -49.89 -23.76
CA SER A 8 -40.07 -49.70 -24.80
C SER A 8 -39.19 -48.52 -24.42
N SER A 9 -37.97 -48.80 -23.96
CA SER A 9 -36.93 -47.82 -23.74
C SER A 9 -36.27 -47.44 -25.07
N PRO A 10 -36.21 -46.15 -25.44
CA PRO A 10 -35.27 -45.68 -26.45
C PRO A 10 -33.99 -45.20 -25.76
N ARG A 11 -32.84 -45.73 -26.19
CA ARG A 11 -31.54 -45.09 -25.96
C ARG A 11 -31.39 -43.93 -26.93
N PRO A 12 -31.07 -42.72 -26.48
CA PRO A 12 -30.41 -41.75 -27.33
C PRO A 12 -28.90 -41.98 -27.20
N HIS A 13 -28.30 -42.37 -28.32
CA HIS A 13 -26.98 -41.86 -28.66
C HIS A 13 -27.00 -40.33 -28.52
N ASP A 14 -25.89 -39.72 -28.10
CA ASP A 14 -25.28 -38.61 -28.84
C ASP A 14 -24.09 -38.03 -28.06
N GLU A 15 -22.94 -38.14 -28.71
CA GLU A 15 -21.94 -37.09 -28.89
C GLU A 15 -21.24 -36.51 -27.65
N TYR A 16 -20.00 -36.98 -27.49
CA TYR A 16 -18.94 -36.24 -26.80
C TYR A 16 -18.77 -34.84 -27.44
N PRO A 17 -18.39 -33.82 -26.66
CA PRO A 17 -18.66 -32.43 -26.98
C PRO A 17 -17.75 -31.92 -28.10
N SER A 18 -18.35 -31.56 -29.24
CA SER A 18 -17.70 -30.69 -30.21
C SER A 18 -17.58 -29.30 -29.60
N ALA A 19 -16.35 -28.89 -29.34
CA ALA A 19 -15.97 -27.54 -28.99
C ALA A 19 -16.40 -26.58 -30.11
N CYS A 20 -17.60 -26.05 -30.01
CA CYS A 20 -17.94 -24.81 -30.66
C CYS A 20 -17.43 -23.69 -29.74
N ASP A 21 -16.45 -22.96 -30.25
CA ASP A 21 -16.01 -21.66 -29.75
C ASP A 21 -17.24 -20.76 -29.49
N ASP A 22 -17.66 -20.69 -28.23
CA ASP A 22 -18.65 -19.73 -27.76
C ASP A 22 -17.96 -18.36 -27.60
N PRO A 23 -18.27 -17.35 -28.43
CA PRO A 23 -17.70 -16.00 -28.32
C PRO A 23 -18.31 -15.20 -27.17
N GLY A 24 -18.98 -15.86 -26.23
CA GLY A 24 -19.80 -15.28 -25.16
C GLY A 24 -19.43 -15.75 -23.77
N HIS A 25 -18.36 -16.53 -23.58
CA HIS A 25 -17.83 -16.81 -22.24
C HIS A 25 -17.19 -15.53 -21.69
N VAL A 26 -18.04 -14.62 -21.23
CA VAL A 26 -17.69 -13.58 -20.27
C VAL A 26 -17.13 -14.34 -19.08
N THR A 27 -15.82 -14.57 -19.09
CA THR A 27 -15.11 -15.06 -17.91
C THR A 27 -15.55 -14.11 -16.82
N ILE A 28 -16.31 -14.59 -15.83
CA ILE A 28 -16.66 -13.78 -14.67
C ILE A 28 -15.35 -13.60 -13.92
N ILE A 29 -14.58 -12.59 -14.34
CA ILE A 29 -13.30 -12.26 -13.73
C ILE A 29 -13.63 -11.91 -12.29
N ASN A 30 -13.06 -12.68 -11.36
CA ASN A 30 -13.25 -12.47 -9.93
C ASN A 30 -13.14 -10.96 -9.63
N PRO A 31 -14.15 -10.33 -8.99
CA PRO A 31 -14.19 -8.87 -8.83
C PRO A 31 -12.96 -8.33 -8.09
N ARG A 32 -12.29 -9.16 -7.27
CA ARG A 32 -11.02 -8.80 -6.62
C ARG A 32 -9.85 -8.74 -7.60
N VAL A 33 -9.80 -9.65 -8.57
CA VAL A 33 -8.81 -9.65 -9.66
C VAL A 33 -9.05 -8.45 -10.56
N SER A 34 -10.31 -8.19 -10.93
CA SER A 34 -10.68 -6.99 -11.70
C SER A 34 -10.23 -5.70 -10.99
N ARG A 35 -10.51 -5.55 -9.68
CA ARG A 35 -10.03 -4.39 -8.89
C ARG A 35 -8.51 -4.31 -8.84
N ALA A 36 -7.80 -5.43 -8.71
CA ALA A 36 -6.33 -5.43 -8.69
C ALA A 36 -5.72 -4.97 -10.02
N LEU A 37 -6.38 -5.27 -11.15
CA LEU A 37 -5.94 -4.87 -12.49
C LEU A 37 -6.29 -3.42 -12.81
N HIS A 38 -7.55 -3.04 -12.60
CA HIS A 38 -8.13 -1.84 -13.19
C HIS A 38 -8.23 -0.65 -12.22
N ASP A 39 -8.09 -0.86 -10.90
CA ASP A 39 -8.08 0.27 -9.95
C ASP A 39 -6.74 1.00 -10.06
N GLY A 40 -6.73 2.08 -10.85
CA GLY A 40 -5.55 2.94 -11.06
C GLY A 40 -5.02 3.60 -9.79
N ARG A 41 -5.77 3.55 -8.69
CA ARG A 41 -5.37 4.08 -7.38
C ARG A 41 -4.54 3.08 -6.56
N LEU A 42 -4.40 1.83 -7.03
CA LEU A 42 -3.48 0.87 -6.44
C LEU A 42 -2.07 1.09 -6.98
N LEU A 43 -1.17 1.53 -6.11
CA LEU A 43 0.19 1.91 -6.50
C LEU A 43 1.20 1.41 -5.47
N LEU A 44 2.39 1.02 -5.93
CA LEU A 44 3.51 0.60 -5.09
C LEU A 44 4.32 1.82 -4.63
N LEU A 45 4.50 1.99 -3.33
CA LEU A 45 5.31 3.07 -2.77
C LEU A 45 6.77 2.63 -2.60
N HIS A 46 6.96 1.45 -2.01
CA HIS A 46 8.26 0.92 -1.66
C HIS A 46 8.22 -0.60 -1.54
N ARG A 47 9.35 -1.23 -1.89
CA ARG A 47 9.63 -2.63 -1.63
C ARG A 47 10.74 -2.68 -0.59
N SER A 48 10.44 -3.24 0.59
CA SER A 48 11.39 -3.43 1.67
C SER A 48 11.88 -4.88 1.65
N GLY A 49 13.15 -5.06 1.29
CA GLY A 49 13.74 -6.39 1.07
C GLY A 49 13.04 -7.18 -0.03
N ALA A 50 13.14 -8.52 0.02
CA ALA A 50 12.53 -9.37 -1.00
C ALA A 50 11.02 -9.58 -0.82
N HIS A 51 10.51 -9.52 0.43
CA HIS A 51 9.18 -10.04 0.79
C HIS A 51 8.11 -8.98 1.03
N THR A 52 8.47 -7.74 1.40
CA THR A 52 7.51 -6.75 1.90
C THR A 52 7.29 -5.62 0.91
N PHE A 53 6.02 -5.31 0.64
CA PHE A 53 5.58 -4.32 -0.33
C PHE A 53 4.60 -3.35 0.32
N HIS A 54 4.90 -2.05 0.22
CA HIS A 54 4.03 -0.99 0.72
C HIS A 54 3.15 -0.48 -0.41
N VAL A 55 1.86 -0.76 -0.31
CA VAL A 55 0.87 -0.51 -1.36
C VAL A 55 -0.08 0.62 -0.92
N LEU A 56 -0.25 1.61 -1.78
CA LEU A 56 -1.29 2.61 -1.66
C LEU A 56 -2.63 2.00 -2.10
N GLY A 57 -3.65 2.07 -1.24
CA GLY A 57 -5.00 1.64 -1.55
C GLY A 57 -5.85 2.73 -2.20
N ALA A 58 -7.07 2.36 -2.63
CA ALA A 58 -8.03 3.26 -3.28
C ALA A 58 -8.41 4.51 -2.45
N THR A 59 -8.34 4.43 -1.12
CA THR A 59 -8.58 5.53 -0.18
C THR A 59 -7.30 6.29 0.19
N SER A 60 -6.21 6.06 -0.54
CA SER A 60 -4.86 6.54 -0.26
C SER A 60 -4.28 6.11 1.09
N ASN A 61 -4.83 5.05 1.71
CA ASN A 61 -4.24 4.40 2.88
C ASN A 61 -3.08 3.50 2.43
N VAL A 62 -2.01 3.45 3.22
CA VAL A 62 -0.88 2.55 2.97
C VAL A 62 -1.11 1.22 3.67
N TYR A 63 -1.00 0.13 2.92
CA TYR A 63 -1.10 -1.25 3.38
C TYR A 63 0.24 -1.96 3.17
N ALA A 64 0.65 -2.77 4.15
CA ALA A 64 1.80 -3.65 4.02
C ALA A 64 1.34 -5.02 3.51
N VAL A 65 1.90 -5.44 2.38
CA VAL A 65 1.70 -6.76 1.79
C VAL A 65 3.00 -7.55 1.96
N THR A 66 2.90 -8.74 2.56
CA THR A 66 4.04 -9.64 2.72
C THR A 66 3.83 -10.87 1.85
N ILE A 67 4.76 -11.12 0.93
CA ILE A 67 4.76 -12.30 0.07
C ILE A 67 5.61 -13.39 0.74
N SER A 68 4.95 -14.46 1.14
CA SER A 68 5.54 -15.64 1.78
C SER A 68 4.79 -16.89 1.33
N ALA A 69 5.04 -18.04 1.96
CA ALA A 69 4.25 -19.25 1.71
C ALA A 69 2.75 -19.01 1.96
N ALA A 70 2.41 -18.13 2.91
CA ALA A 70 1.05 -17.67 3.21
C ALA A 70 1.01 -16.13 3.10
N PRO A 71 0.74 -15.57 1.91
CA PRO A 71 0.74 -14.12 1.72
C PRO A 71 -0.27 -13.43 2.63
N SER A 72 0.13 -12.31 3.21
CA SER A 72 -0.69 -11.54 4.14
C SER A 72 -0.71 -10.06 3.75
N CYS A 73 -1.77 -9.37 4.17
CA CYS A 73 -1.92 -7.94 3.96
C CYS A 73 -2.51 -7.31 5.22
N SER A 74 -2.02 -6.14 5.60
CA SER A 74 -2.54 -5.38 6.74
C SER A 74 -3.89 -4.69 6.46
N CYS A 75 -4.63 -5.06 5.40
CA CYS A 75 -5.87 -4.38 5.06
C CYS A 75 -7.07 -4.97 5.83
N PRO A 76 -8.16 -4.22 6.02
CA PRO A 76 -9.31 -4.71 6.77
C PRO A 76 -10.14 -5.78 6.03
N ASP A 77 -9.79 -6.15 4.80
CA ASP A 77 -10.43 -7.24 4.08
C ASP A 77 -9.96 -8.59 4.65
N PRO A 78 -10.86 -9.40 5.27
CA PRO A 78 -10.49 -10.70 5.85
C PRO A 78 -10.17 -11.75 4.78
N THR A 79 -10.49 -11.47 3.51
CA THR A 79 -10.31 -12.45 2.44
C THR A 79 -8.85 -12.51 1.97
N THR A 80 -8.33 -13.72 1.83
CA THR A 80 -6.98 -13.95 1.28
C THR A 80 -7.06 -14.83 0.01
N PRO A 81 -6.52 -14.39 -1.14
CA PRO A 81 -5.83 -13.11 -1.37
C PRO A 81 -6.79 -11.92 -1.53
N CYS A 82 -6.52 -10.82 -0.84
CA CYS A 82 -7.23 -9.55 -1.02
C CYS A 82 -6.77 -8.85 -2.30
N LYS A 83 -7.45 -7.77 -2.70
CA LYS A 83 -7.07 -7.00 -3.90
C LYS A 83 -5.63 -6.45 -3.86
N HIS A 84 -5.08 -6.16 -2.67
CA HIS A 84 -3.70 -5.66 -2.54
C HIS A 84 -2.66 -6.77 -2.77
N ILE A 85 -2.92 -7.99 -2.28
CA ILE A 85 -2.09 -9.16 -2.58
C ILE A 85 -2.13 -9.46 -4.08
N LEU A 86 -3.34 -9.46 -4.66
CA LEU A 86 -3.51 -9.66 -6.09
C LEU A 86 -2.81 -8.58 -6.92
N PHE A 87 -2.86 -7.31 -6.49
CA PHE A 87 -2.13 -6.22 -7.13
C PHE A 87 -0.62 -6.48 -7.16
N VAL A 88 -0.05 -6.92 -6.02
CA VAL A 88 1.39 -7.26 -5.96
C VAL A 88 1.71 -8.44 -6.89
N LEU A 89 0.92 -9.51 -6.85
CA LEU A 89 1.17 -10.67 -7.72
C LEU A 89 1.05 -10.32 -9.21
N LEU A 90 0.01 -9.59 -9.61
CA LEU A 90 -0.32 -9.31 -11.01
C LEU A 90 0.49 -8.16 -11.60
N ARG A 91 0.50 -6.99 -10.94
CA ARG A 91 1.07 -5.76 -11.50
C ARG A 91 2.51 -5.52 -11.08
N VAL A 92 2.85 -5.83 -9.82
CA VAL A 92 4.22 -5.63 -9.32
C VAL A 92 5.14 -6.76 -9.76
N LEU A 93 4.73 -8.02 -9.57
CA LEU A 93 5.52 -9.23 -9.85
C LEU A 93 5.15 -9.92 -11.17
N ARG A 94 4.21 -9.37 -11.93
CA ARG A 94 3.88 -9.79 -13.31
C ARG A 94 3.49 -11.26 -13.44
N LEU A 95 2.79 -11.80 -12.44
CA LEU A 95 2.25 -13.15 -12.50
C LEU A 95 1.08 -13.19 -13.51
N PRO A 96 1.01 -14.19 -14.42
CA PRO A 96 -0.08 -14.28 -15.39
C PRO A 96 -1.45 -14.44 -14.73
N LEU A 97 -2.49 -13.86 -15.34
CA LEU A 97 -3.87 -13.93 -14.87
C LEU A 97 -4.45 -15.34 -14.82
N THR A 98 -3.92 -16.24 -15.65
CA THR A 98 -4.31 -17.65 -15.69
C THR A 98 -3.70 -18.46 -14.54
N HIS A 99 -2.73 -17.90 -13.81
CA HIS A 99 -1.95 -18.66 -12.85
C HIS A 99 -2.79 -19.09 -11.61
N PRO A 100 -2.82 -20.38 -11.24
CA PRO A 100 -3.67 -20.88 -10.16
C PRO A 100 -3.44 -20.24 -8.79
N ALA A 101 -2.22 -19.75 -8.54
CA ALA A 101 -1.85 -19.09 -7.28
C ALA A 101 -2.72 -17.87 -6.93
N LEU A 102 -3.34 -17.22 -7.91
CA LEU A 102 -4.25 -16.09 -7.68
C LEU A 102 -5.55 -16.49 -6.94
N ARG A 103 -5.87 -17.78 -6.92
CA ARG A 103 -7.05 -18.35 -6.23
C ARG A 103 -6.67 -19.09 -4.96
N ARG A 104 -5.37 -19.25 -4.66
CA ARG A 104 -4.89 -20.06 -3.53
C ARG A 104 -4.48 -19.15 -2.38
N ARG A 105 -4.72 -19.64 -1.16
CA ARG A 105 -4.24 -18.98 0.07
C ARG A 105 -2.75 -19.18 0.31
N PHE A 106 -2.15 -20.20 -0.31
CA PHE A 106 -0.74 -20.53 -0.15
C PHE A 106 -0.01 -20.55 -1.50
N LEU A 107 1.24 -20.13 -1.48
CA LEU A 107 2.15 -20.14 -2.62
C LEU A 107 3.08 -21.34 -2.54
N HIS A 108 3.26 -22.03 -3.67
CA HIS A 108 4.20 -23.14 -3.76
C HIS A 108 5.65 -22.64 -3.58
N PRO A 109 6.54 -23.32 -2.85
CA PRO A 109 7.90 -22.82 -2.57
C PRO A 109 8.71 -22.43 -3.80
N ARG A 110 8.61 -23.21 -4.89
CA ARG A 110 9.26 -22.89 -6.17
C ARG A 110 8.75 -21.58 -6.78
N LEU A 111 7.44 -21.35 -6.73
CA LEU A 111 6.82 -20.11 -7.21
C LEU A 111 7.24 -18.93 -6.34
N LEU A 112 7.20 -19.11 -5.01
CA LEU A 112 7.60 -18.08 -4.06
C LEU A 112 9.04 -17.63 -4.31
N SER A 113 9.97 -18.57 -4.43
CA SER A 113 11.39 -18.28 -4.70
C SER A 113 11.56 -17.44 -5.98
N ARG A 114 10.86 -17.83 -7.07
CA ARG A 114 10.85 -17.06 -8.31
C ARG A 114 10.28 -15.65 -8.13
N LEU A 115 9.14 -15.53 -7.44
CA LEU A 115 8.48 -14.24 -7.20
C LEU A 115 9.35 -13.27 -6.38
N LEU A 116 10.08 -13.78 -5.39
CA LEU A 116 10.97 -12.97 -4.55
C LEU A 116 12.19 -12.44 -5.32
N GLN A 117 12.64 -13.15 -6.36
CA GLN A 117 13.72 -12.70 -7.25
C GLN A 117 13.22 -11.76 -8.35
N THR A 118 11.93 -11.73 -8.65
CA THR A 118 11.37 -10.85 -9.69
C THR A 118 11.51 -9.37 -9.29
N PRO A 119 12.09 -8.50 -10.13
CA PRO A 119 12.13 -7.07 -9.87
C PRO A 119 10.73 -6.45 -10.01
N ALA A 120 10.43 -5.46 -9.17
CA ALA A 120 9.14 -4.77 -9.19
C ALA A 120 8.94 -4.02 -10.52
N SER A 121 7.78 -4.18 -11.15
CA SER A 121 7.45 -3.47 -12.38
C SER A 121 7.48 -1.94 -12.20
N PRO A 122 8.22 -1.17 -13.02
CA PRO A 122 8.28 0.29 -12.92
C PRO A 122 6.89 0.95 -13.02
N ALA A 123 6.01 0.44 -13.87
CA ALA A 123 4.66 0.96 -14.09
C ALA A 123 3.71 0.77 -12.89
N SER A 124 4.11 -0.05 -11.90
CA SER A 124 3.32 -0.25 -10.68
C SER A 124 3.59 0.81 -9.61
N PHE A 125 4.67 1.59 -9.73
CA PHE A 125 5.06 2.56 -8.71
C PHE A 125 4.17 3.80 -8.70
N ALA A 126 3.94 4.33 -7.49
CA ALA A 126 3.36 5.66 -7.32
C ALA A 126 4.32 6.75 -7.82
N GLY A 127 3.79 7.94 -8.09
CA GLY A 127 4.60 9.10 -8.48
C GLY A 127 5.66 9.48 -7.42
N CYS A 128 6.70 10.20 -7.87
CA CYS A 128 7.86 10.56 -7.04
C CYS A 128 7.46 11.27 -5.72
N ARG A 129 6.48 12.19 -5.77
CA ARG A 129 6.00 12.94 -4.60
C ARG A 129 5.50 12.02 -3.49
N ALA A 130 4.59 11.09 -3.81
CA ALA A 130 4.04 10.14 -2.86
C ALA A 130 5.11 9.21 -2.27
N ARG A 131 6.03 8.71 -3.12
CA ARG A 131 7.14 7.84 -2.69
C ARG A 131 8.11 8.55 -1.76
N ARG A 132 8.51 9.79 -2.09
CA ARG A 132 9.41 10.60 -1.24
C ARG A 132 8.78 10.86 0.11
N ARG A 133 7.50 11.22 0.16
CA ARG A 133 6.76 11.43 1.42
C ARG A 133 6.62 10.15 2.22
N PHE A 134 6.31 9.03 1.58
CA PHE A 134 6.30 7.74 2.24
C PHE A 134 7.67 7.43 2.87
N ARG A 135 8.77 7.61 2.14
CA ARG A 135 10.12 7.40 2.71
C ARG A 135 10.40 8.30 3.92
N GLN A 136 10.04 9.59 3.83
CA GLN A 136 10.23 10.54 4.94
C GLN A 136 9.41 10.20 6.18
N LEU A 137 8.15 9.77 5.99
CA LEU A 137 7.24 9.53 7.11
C LEU A 137 7.36 8.11 7.68
N PHE A 138 7.74 7.15 6.85
CA PHE A 138 7.69 5.73 7.20
C PHE A 138 9.07 5.08 7.32
N LEU A 139 10.01 5.38 6.42
CA LEU A 139 11.35 4.77 6.47
C LEU A 139 12.33 5.59 7.30
N ALA A 140 12.30 6.92 7.21
CA ALA A 140 13.14 7.76 8.06
C ALA A 140 12.71 7.64 9.53
N ALA A 141 11.40 7.58 9.81
CA ALA A 141 10.89 7.33 11.17
C ALA A 141 11.12 5.87 11.67
N ALA A 142 11.35 4.91 10.77
CA ALA A 142 11.65 3.52 11.14
C ALA A 142 13.16 3.23 11.26
N ALA A 143 13.99 3.92 10.48
CA ALA A 143 15.45 3.96 10.68
C ALA A 143 15.82 4.75 11.94
N ASP A 144 14.92 5.65 12.35
CA ASP A 144 15.08 6.55 13.48
C ASP A 144 13.96 6.34 14.51
N THR A 145 13.67 5.08 14.83
CA THR A 145 12.89 4.75 16.02
C THR A 145 13.63 5.26 17.26
N GLY A 146 13.36 6.50 17.63
CA GLY A 146 13.72 7.10 18.91
C GLY A 146 15.14 7.64 19.07
N ARG A 147 15.94 7.84 17.99
CA ARG A 147 17.36 8.24 18.11
C ARG A 147 17.75 9.54 17.39
N GLY A 148 16.80 10.27 16.84
CA GLY A 148 17.06 11.61 16.28
C GLY A 148 17.20 12.66 17.39
N PRO A 149 17.88 13.79 17.16
CA PRO A 149 17.84 14.91 18.09
C PRO A 149 16.44 15.57 18.09
N CYS A 150 16.03 16.13 19.23
CA CYS A 150 14.79 16.87 19.35
C CYS A 150 14.79 18.06 18.37
N PRO A 151 13.87 18.18 17.40
CA PRO A 151 13.86 19.27 16.40
C PRO A 151 13.60 20.68 16.97
N VAL A 152 13.40 20.80 18.30
CA VAL A 152 13.25 22.09 18.98
C VAL A 152 14.55 22.55 19.65
N CYS A 153 15.26 21.67 20.34
CA CYS A 153 16.53 21.99 21.02
C CYS A 153 17.77 21.40 20.36
N LEU A 154 17.60 20.53 19.37
CA LEU A 154 18.64 19.79 18.64
C LEU A 154 19.50 18.86 19.53
N GLU A 155 19.06 18.59 20.75
CA GLU A 155 19.72 17.68 21.68
C GLU A 155 19.27 16.23 21.47
N GLU A 156 20.18 15.28 21.70
CA GLU A 156 19.93 13.85 21.59
C GLU A 156 18.88 13.40 22.62
N MET A 157 17.87 12.68 22.15
CA MET A 157 16.74 12.26 22.98
C MET A 157 17.10 10.97 23.74
N ALA A 158 18.04 11.06 24.68
CA ALA A 158 18.51 9.95 25.52
C ALA A 158 17.71 9.88 26.84
N GLY A 159 16.75 8.96 26.92
CA GLY A 159 15.98 8.69 28.15
C GLY A 159 14.50 8.39 27.86
N GLU A 160 13.99 7.29 28.43
CA GLU A 160 12.63 6.79 28.16
C GLU A 160 11.52 7.65 28.82
N ASP A 161 11.85 8.50 29.79
CA ASP A 161 10.86 9.09 30.71
C ASP A 161 10.33 10.50 30.36
N GLY A 162 10.67 11.05 29.19
CA GLY A 162 10.36 12.45 28.86
C GLY A 162 9.83 12.73 27.46
N MET A 163 9.59 11.70 26.65
CA MET A 163 9.43 11.85 25.20
C MET A 163 7.97 11.84 24.76
N LEU A 164 7.62 12.74 23.83
CA LEU A 164 6.31 12.79 23.19
C LEU A 164 6.46 12.52 21.69
N THR A 165 5.78 11.48 21.22
CA THR A 165 5.80 11.12 19.80
C THR A 165 4.55 11.65 19.09
N CYS A 166 4.72 12.28 17.93
CA CYS A 166 3.62 12.72 17.09
C CYS A 166 2.91 11.52 16.46
N GLY A 167 1.60 11.39 16.66
CA GLY A 167 0.79 10.32 16.09
C GLY A 167 0.50 10.43 14.58
N ALA A 168 0.98 11.49 13.91
CA ALA A 168 0.83 11.68 12.46
C ALA A 168 2.12 11.40 11.68
N CYS A 169 3.27 11.87 12.17
CA CYS A 169 4.56 11.70 11.50
C CYS A 169 5.56 10.81 12.25
N GLY A 170 5.24 10.36 13.46
CA GLY A 170 6.12 9.49 14.24
C GLY A 170 7.34 10.20 14.85
N ASN A 171 7.50 11.52 14.67
CA ASN A 171 8.63 12.24 15.23
C ASN A 171 8.47 12.48 16.73
N SER A 172 9.57 12.34 17.47
CA SER A 172 9.61 12.53 18.91
C SER A 172 10.14 13.90 19.31
N LEU A 173 9.67 14.41 20.45
CA LEU A 173 10.06 15.68 21.07
C LEU A 173 10.20 15.48 22.58
N HIS A 174 11.04 16.27 23.25
CA HIS A 174 10.94 16.40 24.70
C HIS A 174 9.58 16.99 25.11
N ARG A 175 9.00 16.50 26.21
CA ARG A 175 7.76 17.02 26.80
C ARG A 175 7.81 18.52 27.06
N GLU A 176 8.97 19.01 27.51
CA GLU A 176 9.22 20.43 27.75
C GLU A 176 9.26 21.25 26.46
N CYS A 177 9.95 20.74 25.44
CA CYS A 177 10.02 21.37 24.13
C CYS A 177 8.63 21.50 23.49
N TRP A 178 7.81 20.45 23.63
CA TRP A 178 6.41 20.48 23.20
C TRP A 178 5.56 21.49 24.01
N ALA A 179 5.77 21.60 25.32
CA ALA A 179 5.05 22.57 26.15
C ALA A 179 5.33 24.01 25.72
N ARG A 180 6.60 24.35 25.44
CA ARG A 180 7.00 25.66 24.90
C ARG A 180 6.37 25.93 23.53
N TRP A 181 6.44 24.96 22.62
CA TRP A 181 5.83 25.07 21.30
C TRP A 181 4.30 25.26 21.35
N LYS A 182 3.61 24.50 22.21
CA LYS A 182 2.18 24.63 22.46
C LYS A 182 1.84 26.02 22.98
N GLY A 183 2.67 26.59 23.86
CA GLY A 183 2.54 27.97 24.34
C GLY A 183 2.60 28.98 23.21
N SER A 184 3.59 28.87 22.31
CA SER A 184 3.73 29.74 21.13
C SER A 184 2.54 29.65 20.16
N CYS A 185 1.92 28.48 20.03
CA CYS A 185 0.73 28.31 19.18
C CYS A 185 -0.53 29.03 19.72
N ARG A 186 -0.59 29.40 21.00
CA ARG A 186 -1.78 30.04 21.61
C ARG A 186 -2.09 31.43 21.03
N GLY A 187 -1.10 32.11 20.44
CA GLY A 187 -1.31 33.40 19.77
C GLY A 187 -2.21 33.33 18.53
N ARG A 188 -2.49 32.11 18.00
CA ARG A 188 -3.25 31.91 16.74
C ARG A 188 -4.63 31.26 16.90
N ARG A 189 -5.18 31.12 18.12
CA ARG A 189 -6.48 30.45 18.42
C ARG A 189 -6.68 29.08 17.73
N ALA A 190 -5.60 28.43 17.30
CA ALA A 190 -5.64 27.17 16.56
C ALA A 190 -5.19 26.01 17.47
N PRO A 191 -5.68 24.77 17.23
CA PRO A 191 -5.18 23.61 17.96
C PRO A 191 -3.68 23.43 17.72
N ALA A 192 -2.94 23.03 18.75
CA ALA A 192 -1.50 22.86 18.68
C ALA A 192 -1.11 21.93 17.51
N SER A 193 -0.28 22.41 16.60
CA SER A 193 0.19 21.68 15.43
C SER A 193 1.60 21.13 15.66
N CYS A 194 1.94 20.03 14.99
CA CYS A 194 3.28 19.45 15.03
C CYS A 194 4.31 20.38 14.36
N VAL A 195 5.48 20.55 14.98
CA VAL A 195 6.62 21.30 14.42
C VAL A 195 7.04 20.74 13.06
N MET A 196 7.04 19.41 12.93
CA MET A 196 7.58 18.71 11.76
C MET A 196 6.58 18.63 10.60
N CYS A 197 5.34 18.21 10.89
CA CYS A 197 4.35 17.94 9.84
C CYS A 197 3.19 18.93 9.79
N ARG A 198 3.12 19.90 10.72
CA ARG A 198 2.04 20.90 10.87
C ARG A 198 0.62 20.32 11.06
N ALA A 199 0.47 19.00 11.07
CA ALA A 199 -0.78 18.34 11.41
C ALA A 199 -1.18 18.63 12.86
N ARG A 200 -2.47 18.58 13.14
CA ARG A 200 -3.02 18.71 14.50
C ARG A 200 -2.36 17.67 15.42
N TRP A 201 -1.78 18.13 16.52
CA TRP A 201 -1.02 17.27 17.41
C TRP A 201 -1.92 16.24 18.10
N ARG A 202 -1.48 14.98 18.06
CA ARG A 202 -1.99 13.86 18.83
C ARG A 202 -0.79 13.09 19.34
N GLU A 203 -0.72 12.86 20.63
CA GLU A 203 0.31 12.02 21.25
C GLU A 203 0.09 10.56 20.84
N ARG A 204 1.15 9.89 20.39
CA ARG A 204 1.14 8.43 20.18
C ARG A 204 1.30 7.76 21.55
N ARG A 205 0.18 7.31 22.14
CA ARG A 205 0.20 6.42 23.32
C ARG A 205 0.29 4.97 22.85
N GLU A 206 1.27 4.24 23.34
CA GLU A 206 1.51 2.81 23.01
C GLU A 206 0.36 1.86 23.40
N THR A 207 -0.62 2.36 24.15
CA THR A 207 -1.82 1.61 24.55
C THR A 207 -2.87 1.45 23.44
N ASN A 208 -2.66 1.99 22.24
CA ASN A 208 -3.62 1.86 21.14
C ASN A 208 -2.99 1.15 19.94
N ARG A 209 -2.88 -0.18 20.06
CA ARG A 209 -2.58 -1.16 19.01
C ARG A 209 -3.75 -1.27 17.99
N GLY A 210 -4.46 -0.17 17.74
CA GLY A 210 -5.50 -0.02 16.74
C GLY A 210 -4.90 0.71 15.53
N GLU A 211 -4.56 -0.07 14.51
CA GLU A 211 -3.85 0.31 13.29
C GLU A 211 -4.44 1.55 12.61
N ARG A 212 -3.86 2.73 12.89
CA ARG A 212 -4.12 3.94 12.11
C ARG A 212 -3.27 3.88 10.86
N TYR A 213 -3.88 3.50 9.74
CA TYR A 213 -3.25 3.54 8.42
C TYR A 213 -2.68 4.93 8.13
N VAL A 214 -1.47 4.98 7.59
CA VAL A 214 -0.92 6.23 7.05
C VAL A 214 -1.71 6.58 5.80
N ASN A 215 -2.32 7.75 5.77
CA ASN A 215 -3.07 8.23 4.61
C ASN A 215 -2.23 9.26 3.83
N LEU A 216 -2.06 9.03 2.53
CA LEU A 216 -1.28 9.87 1.62
C LEU A 216 -2.15 10.65 0.61
N ALA A 217 -3.46 10.80 0.84
CA ALA A 217 -4.37 11.46 -0.10
C ALA A 217 -3.91 12.86 -0.50
N ALA A 218 -3.35 13.64 0.45
CA ALA A 218 -2.82 14.98 0.19
C ALA A 218 -1.61 15.03 -0.78
N TYR A 219 -1.06 13.88 -1.16
CA TYR A 219 0.13 13.77 -1.99
C TYR A 219 -0.10 12.95 -3.27
N VAL A 220 -1.33 12.49 -3.47
CA VAL A 220 -1.75 11.66 -4.60
C VAL A 220 -2.75 12.51 -5.41
N GLY A 221 -2.28 13.11 -6.50
CA GLY A 221 -3.11 13.92 -7.41
C GLY A 221 -2.96 15.44 -7.25
N GLY A 222 -1.75 15.99 -7.40
CA GLY A 222 -1.60 17.42 -7.66
C GLY A 222 -1.51 17.66 -9.16
N GLU A 223 -2.51 18.31 -9.74
CA GLU A 223 -2.28 19.17 -10.90
C GLU A 223 -1.22 20.20 -10.52
N GLU A 224 -0.31 20.49 -11.45
CA GLU A 224 0.73 21.48 -11.24
C GLU A 224 0.05 22.83 -10.98
N PRO A 225 0.40 23.57 -9.91
CA PRO A 225 0.14 24.99 -9.96
C PRO A 225 1.02 25.53 -11.08
N GLU A 226 0.39 26.02 -12.15
CA GLU A 226 1.05 26.80 -13.19
C GLU A 226 1.79 27.94 -12.47
N VAL A 227 3.11 27.80 -12.38
CA VAL A 227 3.99 28.87 -11.94
C VAL A 227 4.25 29.72 -13.17
N GLU A 228 3.55 30.85 -13.25
CA GLU A 228 3.87 31.98 -14.12
C GLU A 228 5.40 32.24 -14.12
N PRO A 229 6.03 32.50 -15.26
CA PRO A 229 7.48 32.60 -15.37
C PRO A 229 7.99 33.94 -14.81
N GLY A 230 8.10 34.02 -13.48
CA GLY A 230 8.85 35.06 -12.77
C GLY A 230 10.28 34.59 -12.53
N GLY A 231 11.23 35.19 -13.23
CA GLY A 231 12.61 34.71 -13.33
C GLY A 231 13.41 34.69 -12.03
N GLY A 232 14.43 33.81 -12.01
CA GLY A 232 15.54 33.88 -11.05
C GLY A 232 15.95 32.53 -10.46
N ALA A 233 16.99 31.94 -11.07
CA ALA A 233 18.01 31.06 -10.48
C ALA A 233 17.58 29.79 -9.71
N GLY A 234 17.99 28.63 -10.23
CA GLY A 234 18.20 27.43 -9.40
C GLY A 234 17.87 26.12 -10.10
N ASP A 235 18.70 25.73 -11.07
CA ASP A 235 18.71 24.36 -11.57
C ASP A 235 19.14 23.40 -10.45
N ARG A 236 18.17 22.67 -9.89
CA ARG A 236 18.38 21.35 -9.27
C ARG A 236 17.19 20.47 -9.58
N SER A 237 17.08 20.12 -10.85
CA SER A 237 16.37 18.95 -11.35
C SER A 237 16.96 17.66 -10.74
N SER A 238 16.68 17.42 -9.46
CA SER A 238 17.05 16.19 -8.75
C SER A 238 16.12 15.08 -9.18
N SER A 239 16.44 14.49 -10.32
CA SER A 239 15.85 13.26 -10.84
C SER A 239 15.84 12.20 -9.74
N CYS A 240 14.66 11.62 -9.49
CA CYS A 240 14.60 10.38 -8.72
C CYS A 240 15.12 9.26 -9.64
N ALA A 241 16.45 9.07 -9.66
CA ALA A 241 17.04 7.91 -10.29
C ALA A 241 16.38 6.64 -9.72
N SER A 242 15.91 5.80 -10.62
CA SER A 242 15.42 4.46 -10.32
C SER A 242 16.46 3.70 -9.49
N PRO A 243 16.06 2.92 -8.47
CA PRO A 243 17.01 2.01 -7.85
C PRO A 243 17.45 0.99 -8.91
N ALA A 244 18.76 0.90 -9.14
CA ALA A 244 19.37 -0.09 -10.01
C ALA A 244 19.01 -1.52 -9.51
N PRO A 245 18.84 -2.49 -10.42
CA PRO A 245 18.69 -3.89 -10.03
C PRO A 245 20.02 -4.39 -9.46
N GLY A 246 20.02 -4.74 -8.18
CA GLY A 246 21.03 -5.62 -7.56
C GLY A 246 20.50 -7.03 -7.48
#